data_AF-D7UDV3-F1
#
_entry.id   AF-D7UDV3-F1
#
_cell.length_a   1.000
_cell.length_b   1.000
_cell.length_c   1.000
_cell.angle_alpha   90.00
_cell.angle_beta   90.00
_cell.angle_gamma   90.00
#
_symmetry.space_group_name_H-M   'P 1'
#
loop_
_entity.id
_entity.type
_entity.pdbx_description
1 polymer ?
#
loop_
_entity_poly.entity_id
_entity_poly.type
_entity_poly.pdbx_seq_one_letter_code
_entity_poly.pdbx_strand_id
1 'polypeptide(L)'
;MCGRARCTLRPDNIARACNLNTLPTQNIQMDRYRPSYNVSPGANLPVVRRGGGTEGEEAIVHCMKWGLVPSFTKKSEKPDHYKMFNARSESVCEKASFRRLVPKNRCLVAVEGFYEWKKDGSKKQPYYIHLKDGRPLVFAALFDSWANSEGEILYTCTILTTSSSSALQWLHDRMPVILGDKESTDAWLNGSSSSQFNTVLKPYEDPDLVWYPVTQAMGKPSFEGPECIKEIQLKNEQRPISKFFSTKGIKNEQGLSNEPVKSNLPQSLKEEPAIENSTGLPSSTVKGDHDSTCSRSIPQEESTWFTNLPKSLKQEPETEDKTGLPFPGDHDSKCDEEATKLPIKRDFEEFSADSKPNTDTVEKPSPVTKKGKLNKNAGDKQPTLFSYFGKS
;
A
#
# COMPACT_ATOMS: atom_id res chain seq x y z
N MET A 1 6.29 7.74 -0.89
CA MET A 1 5.01 7.33 -1.51
C MET A 1 5.21 5.85 -1.73
N CYS A 2 4.38 5.01 -1.11
CA CYS A 2 4.55 3.58 -1.17
C CYS A 2 4.38 3.07 -2.61
N GLY A 3 5.49 2.74 -3.26
CA GLY A 3 5.54 2.29 -4.66
C GLY A 3 6.27 0.96 -4.82
N ARG A 4 6.47 0.23 -3.72
CA ARG A 4 7.07 -1.10 -3.74
C ARG A 4 6.56 -1.97 -2.61
N ALA A 5 6.23 -3.22 -2.92
CA ALA A 5 5.72 -4.16 -1.93
C ALA A 5 6.28 -5.57 -2.11
N ARG A 6 6.26 -6.35 -1.04
CA ARG A 6 6.45 -7.80 -1.04
C ARG A 6 5.08 -8.47 -1.01
N CYS A 7 4.72 -9.15 -2.09
CA CYS A 7 3.48 -9.90 -2.20
C CYS A 7 3.81 -11.32 -2.63
N THR A 8 4.22 -12.16 -1.67
CA THR A 8 4.50 -13.60 -1.90
C THR A 8 3.43 -14.53 -1.34
N LEU A 9 2.28 -13.97 -0.93
CA LEU A 9 1.14 -14.71 -0.40
C LEU A 9 0.66 -15.77 -1.40
N ARG A 10 0.40 -16.98 -0.91
CA ARG A 10 -0.30 -18.00 -1.70
C ARG A 10 -1.73 -17.53 -1.99
N PRO A 11 -2.30 -17.80 -3.17
CA PRO A 11 -3.69 -17.46 -3.51
C PRO A 11 -4.69 -17.79 -2.40
N ASP A 12 -4.62 -19.00 -1.85
CA ASP A 12 -5.54 -19.49 -0.80
C ASP A 12 -5.43 -18.74 0.53
N ASN A 13 -4.33 -18.01 0.75
CA ASN A 13 -4.09 -17.25 1.98
C ASN A 13 -4.59 -15.81 1.91
N ILE A 14 -4.98 -15.30 0.73
CA ILE A 14 -5.21 -13.87 0.51
C ILE A 14 -6.48 -13.40 1.23
N ALA A 15 -7.61 -14.10 1.04
CA ALA A 15 -8.86 -13.76 1.74
C ALA A 15 -8.70 -13.85 3.27
N ARG A 16 -7.96 -14.87 3.74
CA ARG A 16 -7.63 -15.03 5.17
C ARG A 16 -6.76 -13.89 5.70
N ALA A 17 -5.77 -13.43 4.94
CA ALA A 17 -4.95 -12.28 5.29
C ALA A 17 -5.80 -11.00 5.43
N CYS A 18 -6.91 -10.91 4.70
CA CYS A 18 -7.88 -9.83 4.78
C CYS A 18 -8.99 -10.03 5.84
N ASN A 19 -8.86 -10.97 6.78
CA ASN A 19 -9.87 -11.27 7.79
C ASN A 19 -11.25 -11.69 7.24
N LEU A 20 -11.28 -12.27 6.03
CA LEU A 20 -12.50 -12.77 5.37
C LEU A 20 -12.53 -14.30 5.25
N ASN A 21 -11.87 -15.01 6.17
CA ASN A 21 -11.75 -16.47 6.16
C ASN A 21 -13.05 -17.24 6.42
N THR A 22 -14.12 -16.56 6.86
CA THR A 22 -15.42 -17.17 7.10
C THR A 22 -16.34 -17.13 5.88
N LEU A 23 -15.98 -16.36 4.85
CA LEU A 23 -16.79 -16.19 3.66
C LEU A 23 -16.35 -17.17 2.57
N PRO A 24 -17.30 -17.74 1.78
CA PRO A 24 -16.96 -18.37 0.53
C PRO A 24 -16.09 -17.44 -0.33
N THR A 25 -15.10 -18.00 -1.02
CA THR A 25 -14.14 -17.22 -1.80
C THR A 25 -14.16 -17.61 -3.28
N GLN A 26 -14.42 -16.63 -4.15
CA GLN A 26 -14.29 -16.78 -5.60
C GLN A 26 -12.98 -16.15 -6.09
N ASN A 27 -12.24 -16.89 -6.91
CA ASN A 27 -11.01 -16.42 -7.56
C ASN A 27 -11.30 -15.95 -8.99
N ILE A 28 -10.88 -14.72 -9.33
CA ILE A 28 -11.04 -14.12 -10.67
C ILE A 28 -9.66 -13.72 -11.20
N GLN A 29 -9.32 -14.20 -12.41
CA GLN A 29 -8.06 -13.90 -13.12
C GLN A 29 -6.77 -14.18 -12.32
N MET A 30 -6.83 -15.11 -11.35
CA MET A 30 -5.68 -15.43 -10.50
C MET A 30 -4.54 -16.13 -11.25
N ASP A 31 -4.78 -16.63 -12.47
CA ASP A 31 -3.77 -17.10 -13.41
C ASP A 31 -2.75 -16.01 -13.81
N ARG A 32 -3.09 -14.73 -13.60
CA ARG A 32 -2.21 -13.57 -13.87
C ARG A 32 -1.33 -13.16 -12.70
N TYR A 33 -1.59 -13.69 -11.50
CA TYR A 33 -0.84 -13.35 -10.31
C TYR A 33 0.54 -14.04 -10.32
N ARG A 34 1.58 -13.26 -10.08
CA ARG A 34 2.96 -13.76 -9.94
C ARG A 34 3.49 -13.29 -8.59
N PRO A 35 3.61 -14.17 -7.58
CA PRO A 35 4.24 -13.87 -6.30
C PRO A 35 5.62 -13.24 -6.50
N SER A 36 5.92 -12.18 -5.74
CA SER A 36 7.17 -11.42 -5.89
C SER A 36 7.53 -10.68 -4.60
N TYR A 37 8.82 -10.67 -4.28
CA TYR A 37 9.41 -9.92 -3.18
C TYR A 37 9.53 -8.42 -3.50
N ASN A 38 9.47 -8.02 -4.77
CA ASN A 38 9.75 -6.67 -5.23
C ASN A 38 8.74 -6.16 -6.27
N VAL A 39 7.46 -6.18 -5.91
CA VAL A 39 6.36 -5.74 -6.77
C VAL A 39 6.34 -4.22 -6.92
N SER A 40 6.22 -3.71 -8.16
CA SER A 40 6.10 -2.29 -8.49
C SER A 40 4.78 -1.96 -9.21
N PRO A 41 4.41 -0.68 -9.35
CA PRO A 41 3.31 -0.26 -10.22
C PRO A 41 3.43 -0.87 -11.62
N GLY A 42 2.28 -1.23 -12.19
CA GLY A 42 2.14 -1.98 -13.43
C GLY A 42 2.14 -3.51 -13.25
N ALA A 43 2.52 -4.05 -12.09
CA ALA A 43 2.36 -5.48 -11.80
C ALA A 43 0.90 -5.85 -11.52
N ASN A 44 0.57 -7.14 -11.59
CA ASN A 44 -0.73 -7.65 -11.16
C ASN A 44 -0.70 -7.98 -9.67
N LEU A 45 -1.60 -7.39 -8.90
CA LEU A 45 -1.81 -7.65 -7.48
C LEU A 45 -3.17 -8.32 -7.27
N PRO A 46 -3.26 -9.32 -6.39
CA PRO A 46 -4.55 -9.81 -5.95
C PRO A 46 -5.19 -8.79 -5.02
N VAL A 47 -6.45 -8.48 -5.28
CA VAL A 47 -7.27 -7.61 -4.44
C VAL A 47 -8.46 -8.38 -3.91
N VAL A 48 -8.88 -8.07 -2.69
CA VAL A 48 -10.07 -8.67 -2.07
C VAL A 48 -11.19 -7.65 -2.04
N ARG A 49 -12.38 -8.03 -2.50
CA ARG A 49 -13.59 -7.19 -2.48
C ARG A 49 -14.80 -8.05 -2.13
N ARG A 50 -15.89 -7.43 -1.68
CA ARG A 50 -17.15 -8.14 -1.50
C ARG A 50 -17.79 -8.51 -2.85
N GLY A 51 -18.47 -9.65 -2.86
CA GLY A 51 -19.35 -10.10 -3.94
C GLY A 51 -20.61 -9.24 -4.03
N GLY A 52 -21.23 -9.21 -5.21
CA GLY A 52 -22.42 -8.40 -5.50
C GLY A 52 -23.75 -9.16 -5.44
N GLY A 53 -23.76 -10.39 -4.93
CA GLY A 53 -24.98 -11.20 -4.80
C GLY A 53 -25.94 -10.66 -3.73
N THR A 54 -27.21 -11.08 -3.80
CA THR A 54 -28.32 -10.68 -2.92
C THR A 54 -28.06 -10.89 -1.43
N GLU A 55 -27.07 -11.70 -1.06
CA GLU A 55 -26.68 -11.94 0.34
C GLU A 55 -25.43 -11.17 0.77
N GLY A 56 -24.59 -10.65 -0.14
CA GLY A 56 -23.39 -9.88 0.25
C GLY A 56 -22.33 -10.66 1.08
N GLU A 57 -22.46 -11.99 1.13
CA GLU A 57 -21.71 -12.91 2.00
C GLU A 57 -20.48 -13.54 1.31
N GLU A 58 -20.16 -13.21 0.06
CA GLU A 58 -19.00 -13.80 -0.65
C GLU A 58 -17.81 -12.84 -0.72
N ALA A 59 -16.59 -13.36 -0.54
CA ALA A 59 -15.34 -12.66 -0.83
C ALA A 59 -14.86 -12.98 -2.24
N ILE A 60 -14.47 -11.96 -3.01
CA ILE A 60 -13.87 -12.14 -4.33
C ILE A 60 -12.40 -11.74 -4.26
N VAL A 61 -11.52 -12.69 -4.57
CA VAL A 61 -10.10 -12.44 -4.81
C VAL A 61 -9.90 -12.25 -6.31
N HIS A 62 -9.61 -11.03 -6.72
CA HIS A 62 -9.47 -10.66 -8.13
C HIS A 62 -8.06 -10.14 -8.40
N CYS A 63 -7.34 -10.75 -9.34
CA CYS A 63 -6.05 -10.22 -9.78
C CYS A 63 -6.25 -9.00 -10.69
N MET A 64 -5.72 -7.85 -10.28
CA MET A 64 -5.86 -6.56 -10.99
C MET A 64 -4.51 -5.89 -11.18
N LYS A 65 -4.40 -4.99 -12.15
CA LYS A 65 -3.15 -4.24 -12.39
C LYS A 65 -3.01 -3.07 -11.42
N TRP A 66 -1.87 -2.97 -10.72
CA TRP A 66 -1.60 -1.87 -9.80
C TRP A 66 -1.24 -0.59 -10.56
N GLY A 67 -2.08 0.44 -10.48
CA GLY A 67 -2.00 1.63 -11.30
C GLY A 67 -3.33 1.89 -12.00
N LEU A 68 -4.20 2.66 -11.35
CA LEU A 68 -5.58 2.85 -11.75
C LEU A 68 -5.70 3.51 -13.14
N VAL A 69 -6.60 2.97 -13.95
CA VAL A 69 -7.06 3.56 -15.21
C VAL A 69 -8.53 3.89 -15.05
N PRO A 70 -8.92 5.18 -14.98
CA PRO A 70 -10.32 5.56 -14.87
C PRO A 70 -11.13 5.09 -16.07
N SER A 71 -12.36 4.63 -15.84
CA SER A 71 -13.27 4.09 -16.86
C SER A 71 -13.62 5.09 -17.97
N PHE A 72 -13.50 6.39 -17.69
CA PHE A 72 -13.70 7.48 -18.65
C PHE A 72 -12.43 7.86 -19.43
N THR A 73 -11.30 7.17 -19.23
CA THR A 73 -10.09 7.34 -20.04
C THR A 73 -10.40 7.00 -21.50
N LYS A 74 -9.81 7.73 -22.46
CA LYS A 74 -10.07 7.49 -23.88
C LYS A 74 -9.70 6.05 -24.25
N LYS A 75 -10.59 5.34 -24.95
CA LYS A 75 -10.39 3.92 -25.32
C LYS A 75 -9.12 3.64 -26.13
N SER A 76 -8.62 4.64 -26.86
CA SER A 76 -7.40 4.57 -27.67
C SER A 76 -6.12 4.95 -26.90
N GLU A 77 -6.24 5.43 -25.65
CA GLU A 77 -5.11 5.86 -24.85
C GLU A 77 -4.38 4.66 -24.26
N LYS A 78 -3.04 4.65 -24.36
CA LYS A 78 -2.21 3.63 -23.72
C LYS A 78 -2.14 3.90 -22.21
N PRO A 79 -2.57 2.95 -21.35
CA PRO A 79 -2.50 3.14 -19.90
C PRO A 79 -1.08 3.38 -19.36
N ASP A 80 -0.94 4.40 -18.51
CA ASP A 80 0.25 4.62 -17.68
C ASP A 80 -0.05 4.30 -16.21
N HIS A 81 0.38 3.12 -15.78
CA HIS A 81 0.16 2.61 -14.43
C HIS A 81 0.95 3.34 -13.34
N TYR A 82 1.95 4.17 -13.70
CA TYR A 82 2.70 4.96 -12.74
C TYR A 82 2.00 6.28 -12.36
N LYS A 83 0.94 6.66 -13.08
CA LYS A 83 0.23 7.92 -12.83
C LYS A 83 -0.70 7.87 -11.61
N MET A 84 -1.37 6.73 -11.39
CA MET A 84 -2.45 6.61 -10.39
C MET A 84 -2.35 5.33 -9.54
N PHE A 85 -1.14 4.87 -9.25
CA PHE A 85 -0.91 3.70 -8.38
C PHE A 85 -1.23 3.97 -6.90
N ASN A 86 -1.21 5.23 -6.49
CA ASN A 86 -1.67 5.69 -5.18
C ASN A 86 -2.75 6.77 -5.30
N ALA A 87 -3.62 6.84 -4.30
CA ALA A 87 -4.58 7.94 -4.10
C ALA A 87 -4.46 8.47 -2.66
N ARG A 88 -4.54 9.80 -2.49
CA ARG A 88 -4.49 10.43 -1.16
C ARG A 88 -5.86 10.38 -0.51
N SER A 89 -5.96 9.81 0.69
CA SER A 89 -7.21 9.68 1.43
C SER A 89 -7.89 11.04 1.66
N GLU A 90 -7.10 12.10 1.88
CA GLU A 90 -7.60 13.45 2.16
C GLU A 90 -8.41 14.04 1.00
N SER A 91 -8.11 13.64 -0.24
CA SER A 91 -8.74 14.17 -1.46
C SER A 91 -9.52 13.11 -2.25
N VAL A 92 -9.68 11.90 -1.70
CA VAL A 92 -10.27 10.75 -2.40
C VAL A 92 -11.74 11.00 -2.76
N CYS A 93 -12.46 11.74 -1.93
CA CYS A 93 -13.86 12.13 -2.14
C CYS A 93 -14.03 13.32 -3.09
N GLU A 94 -12.95 14.03 -3.42
CA GLU A 94 -12.98 15.25 -4.25
C GLU A 94 -12.61 14.96 -5.70
N LYS A 95 -11.53 14.17 -5.91
CA LYS A 95 -10.97 13.89 -7.23
C LYS A 95 -11.89 12.98 -8.04
N ALA A 96 -12.33 13.44 -9.22
CA ALA A 96 -13.26 12.70 -10.09
C ALA A 96 -12.85 11.25 -10.39
N SER A 97 -11.55 10.98 -10.54
CA SER A 97 -11.03 9.63 -10.78
C SER A 97 -11.28 8.66 -9.63
N PHE A 98 -11.40 9.13 -8.39
CA PHE A 98 -11.53 8.31 -7.19
C PHE A 98 -12.90 8.45 -6.52
N ARG A 99 -13.45 9.67 -6.45
CA ARG A 99 -14.75 10.01 -5.82
C ARG A 99 -15.86 9.03 -6.16
N ARG A 100 -16.00 8.70 -7.45
CA ARG A 100 -17.06 7.81 -7.95
C ARG A 100 -16.88 6.34 -7.54
N LEU A 101 -15.66 5.94 -7.17
CA LEU A 101 -15.30 4.58 -6.79
C LEU A 101 -15.57 4.32 -5.32
N VAL A 102 -15.43 5.34 -4.46
CA VAL A 102 -15.59 5.22 -3.01
C VAL A 102 -16.90 4.50 -2.61
N PRO A 103 -18.07 4.75 -3.22
CA PRO A 103 -19.30 4.09 -2.79
C PRO A 103 -19.40 2.59 -3.11
N LYS A 104 -18.73 2.10 -4.17
CA LYS A 104 -19.00 0.76 -4.72
C LYS A 104 -17.77 -0.09 -5.03
N ASN A 105 -16.61 0.54 -5.20
CA ASN A 105 -15.41 -0.10 -5.72
C ASN A 105 -14.24 -0.04 -4.73
N ARG A 106 -14.55 -0.30 -3.45
CA ARG A 106 -13.55 -0.47 -2.41
C ARG A 106 -13.05 -1.90 -2.40
N CYS A 107 -11.75 -2.06 -2.25
CA CYS A 107 -11.09 -3.35 -2.15
C CYS A 107 -9.94 -3.26 -1.13
N LEU A 108 -9.32 -4.41 -0.88
CA LEU A 108 -8.19 -4.59 -0.01
C LEU A 108 -7.02 -5.14 -0.81
N VAL A 109 -5.81 -4.76 -0.42
CA VAL A 109 -4.56 -5.35 -0.94
C VAL A 109 -3.77 -5.88 0.24
N ALA A 110 -3.55 -7.20 0.29
CA ALA A 110 -2.73 -7.83 1.32
C ALA A 110 -1.29 -8.03 0.82
N VAL A 111 -0.31 -7.59 1.62
CA VAL A 111 1.12 -7.74 1.34
C VAL A 111 1.86 -8.10 2.62
N GLU A 112 2.99 -8.81 2.53
CA GLU A 112 3.77 -9.15 3.73
C GLU A 112 4.59 -7.97 4.25
N GLY A 113 4.78 -6.96 3.41
CA GLY A 113 5.47 -5.74 3.76
C GLY A 113 5.58 -4.80 2.56
N PHE A 114 5.98 -3.57 2.82
CA PHE A 114 6.28 -2.59 1.78
C PHE A 114 7.67 -1.99 1.98
N TYR A 115 8.18 -1.34 0.94
CA TYR A 115 9.46 -0.66 1.00
C TYR A 115 9.28 0.84 0.83
N GLU A 116 10.05 1.60 1.61
CA GLU A 116 10.11 3.05 1.49
C GLU A 116 11.55 3.52 1.61
N TRP A 117 11.88 4.61 0.92
CA TRP A 117 13.26 5.10 0.81
C TRP A 117 13.45 6.36 1.64
N LYS A 118 14.30 6.26 2.67
CA LYS A 118 14.82 7.44 3.36
C LYS A 118 15.72 8.21 2.40
N LYS A 119 15.41 9.48 2.16
CA LYS A 119 16.27 10.38 1.38
C LYS A 119 17.30 11.02 2.29
N ASP A 120 18.57 10.93 1.92
CA ASP A 120 19.67 11.61 2.59
C ASP A 120 20.55 12.29 1.53
N GLY A 121 20.27 13.57 1.28
CA GLY A 121 20.78 14.29 0.13
C GLY A 121 20.43 13.59 -1.19
N SER A 122 21.45 13.20 -1.96
CA SER A 122 21.30 12.47 -3.22
C SER A 122 21.19 10.96 -3.05
N LYS A 123 21.54 10.41 -1.87
CA LYS A 123 21.47 8.98 -1.60
C LYS A 123 20.07 8.61 -1.10
N LYS A 124 19.65 7.38 -1.41
CA LYS A 124 18.40 6.80 -0.92
C LYS A 124 18.69 5.48 -0.24
N GLN A 125 18.21 5.32 0.99
CA GLN A 125 18.32 4.09 1.75
C GLN A 125 16.93 3.44 1.85
N PRO A 126 16.71 2.26 1.23
CA PRO A 126 15.46 1.53 1.38
C PRO A 126 15.34 0.91 2.78
N TYR A 127 14.12 0.92 3.30
CA TYR A 127 13.69 0.20 4.48
C TYR A 127 12.57 -0.76 4.09
N TYR A 128 12.54 -1.94 4.70
CA TYR A 128 11.40 -2.84 4.66
C TYR A 128 10.54 -2.60 5.89
N ILE A 129 9.23 -2.46 5.71
CA ILE A 129 8.25 -2.17 6.75
C ILE A 129 7.22 -3.30 6.78
N HIS A 130 6.96 -3.87 7.96
CA HIS A 130 6.07 -5.02 8.15
C HIS A 130 5.53 -5.09 9.58
N LEU A 131 4.55 -5.99 9.83
CA LEU A 131 4.10 -6.28 11.20
C LEU A 131 5.08 -7.21 11.91
N LYS A 132 5.36 -6.92 13.18
CA LYS A 132 6.34 -7.62 14.03
C LYS A 132 6.06 -9.12 14.16
N ASP A 133 4.79 -9.51 14.16
CA ASP A 133 4.34 -10.90 14.27
C ASP A 133 4.35 -11.67 12.94
N GLY A 134 4.74 -11.01 11.84
CA GLY A 134 4.83 -11.61 10.50
C GLY A 134 3.47 -11.77 9.80
N ARG A 135 2.36 -11.29 10.37
CA ARG A 135 1.08 -11.24 9.65
C ARG A 135 1.18 -10.27 8.47
N PRO A 136 0.40 -10.49 7.39
CA PRO A 136 0.35 -9.56 6.27
C PRO A 136 -0.26 -8.20 6.69
N LEU A 137 0.26 -7.14 6.10
CA LEU A 137 -0.38 -5.83 6.08
C LEU A 137 -1.57 -5.85 5.12
N VAL A 138 -2.68 -5.23 5.52
CA VAL A 138 -3.86 -5.06 4.68
C VAL A 138 -4.03 -3.57 4.37
N PHE A 139 -4.00 -3.21 3.09
CA PHE A 139 -4.16 -1.84 2.64
C PHE A 139 -5.57 -1.56 2.13
N ALA A 140 -6.12 -0.40 2.49
CA ALA A 140 -7.30 0.13 1.85
C ALA A 140 -6.99 0.53 0.40
N ALA A 141 -7.81 0.08 -0.55
CA ALA A 141 -7.62 0.33 -1.96
C ALA A 141 -8.96 0.59 -2.69
N LEU A 142 -8.85 1.17 -3.88
CA LEU A 142 -9.96 1.31 -4.82
C LEU A 142 -9.64 0.56 -6.10
N PHE A 143 -10.68 0.13 -6.82
CA PHE A 143 -10.51 -0.48 -8.13
C PHE A 143 -11.46 0.10 -9.18
N ASP A 144 -11.12 -0.12 -10.44
CA ASP A 144 -11.97 0.27 -11.55
C ASP A 144 -11.74 -0.65 -12.75
N SER A 145 -12.67 -0.60 -13.69
CA SER A 145 -12.60 -1.32 -14.95
C SER A 145 -12.67 -0.35 -16.12
N TRP A 146 -11.74 -0.49 -17.07
CA TRP A 146 -11.69 0.30 -18.28
C TRP A 146 -11.63 -0.63 -19.50
N ALA A 147 -12.38 -0.30 -20.55
CA ALA A 147 -12.39 -1.07 -21.79
C ALA A 147 -11.60 -0.32 -22.88
N ASN A 148 -10.68 -1.02 -23.55
CA ASN A 148 -9.92 -0.44 -24.66
C ASN A 148 -10.77 -0.37 -25.95
N SER A 149 -10.16 0.10 -27.05
CA SER A 149 -10.82 0.18 -28.36
C SER A 149 -11.23 -1.15 -28.95
N GLU A 150 -10.62 -2.25 -28.50
CA GLU A 150 -10.87 -3.62 -28.94
C GLU A 150 -11.95 -4.33 -28.09
N GLY A 151 -12.44 -3.66 -27.04
CA GLY A 151 -13.44 -4.21 -26.12
C GLY A 151 -12.87 -5.05 -24.97
N GLU A 152 -11.55 -5.16 -24.87
CA GLU A 152 -10.91 -5.86 -23.75
C GLU A 152 -11.04 -5.04 -22.46
N ILE A 153 -11.49 -5.71 -21.39
CA ILE A 153 -11.66 -5.08 -20.07
C ILE A 153 -10.39 -5.24 -19.25
N LEU A 154 -9.82 -4.11 -18.85
CA LEU A 154 -8.70 -4.02 -17.92
C LEU A 154 -9.20 -3.63 -16.53
N TYR A 155 -8.97 -4.50 -15.55
CA TYR A 155 -9.19 -4.19 -14.14
C TYR A 155 -7.92 -3.64 -13.51
N THR A 156 -8.05 -2.50 -12.84
CA THR A 156 -6.92 -1.82 -12.21
C THR A 156 -7.26 -1.38 -10.79
N CYS A 157 -6.24 -1.24 -9.95
CA CYS A 157 -6.39 -0.79 -8.57
C CYS A 157 -5.43 0.34 -8.19
N THR A 158 -5.76 1.06 -7.14
CA THR A 158 -4.92 2.09 -6.51
C THR A 158 -4.94 1.92 -5.00
N ILE A 159 -3.79 2.08 -4.37
CA ILE A 159 -3.65 1.98 -2.90
C ILE A 159 -3.90 3.35 -2.30
N LEU A 160 -4.71 3.41 -1.23
CA LEU A 160 -4.90 4.65 -0.50
C LEU A 160 -3.69 4.95 0.37
N THR A 161 -3.33 6.21 0.43
CA THR A 161 -2.23 6.73 1.25
C THR A 161 -2.73 7.84 2.14
N THR A 162 -2.14 7.98 3.32
CA THR A 162 -2.42 9.00 4.32
C THR A 162 -1.10 9.64 4.77
N SER A 163 -1.13 10.61 5.68
CA SER A 163 0.08 11.11 6.35
C SER A 163 0.82 9.96 7.04
N SER A 164 2.14 10.05 7.16
CA SER A 164 2.87 9.05 7.94
C SER A 164 2.48 9.08 9.41
N SER A 165 2.59 7.92 10.05
CA SER A 165 2.54 7.80 11.49
C SER A 165 3.70 8.52 12.15
N SER A 166 3.54 8.82 13.44
CA SER A 166 4.60 9.40 14.27
C SER A 166 5.92 8.62 14.17
N ALA A 167 5.82 7.29 14.16
CA ALA A 167 6.93 6.35 14.08
C ALA A 167 7.67 6.33 12.72
N LEU A 168 6.99 6.68 11.62
CA LEU A 168 7.54 6.61 10.25
C LEU A 168 7.80 7.97 9.60
N GLN A 169 7.48 9.08 10.28
CA GLN A 169 7.63 10.43 9.73
C GLN A 169 9.09 10.75 9.33
N TRP A 170 10.07 10.23 10.06
CA TRP A 170 11.50 10.39 9.75
C TRP A 170 11.92 9.67 8.45
N LEU A 171 11.14 8.69 7.98
CA LEU A 171 11.40 7.89 6.79
C LEU A 171 10.76 8.52 5.54
N HIS A 172 9.48 8.89 5.63
CA HIS A 172 8.72 9.54 4.56
C HIS A 172 7.53 10.30 5.15
N ASP A 173 6.97 11.28 4.43
CA ASP A 173 5.76 12.04 4.83
C ASP A 173 4.43 11.30 4.61
N ARG A 174 4.46 10.13 3.95
CA ARG A 174 3.27 9.35 3.57
C ARG A 174 3.45 7.88 3.87
N MET A 175 2.36 7.21 4.20
CA MET A 175 2.26 5.76 4.30
C MET A 175 0.95 5.25 3.66
N PRO A 176 0.84 3.94 3.34
CA PRO A 176 -0.45 3.34 2.99
C PRO A 176 -1.46 3.49 4.13
N VAL A 177 -2.75 3.52 3.81
CA VAL A 177 -3.81 3.32 4.81
C VAL A 177 -3.85 1.84 5.16
N ILE A 178 -3.31 1.49 6.33
CA ILE A 178 -3.25 0.12 6.83
C ILE A 178 -4.48 -0.14 7.71
N LEU A 179 -5.17 -1.25 7.47
CA LEU A 179 -6.32 -1.73 8.23
C LEU A 179 -5.84 -2.87 9.14
N GLY A 180 -5.70 -2.61 10.44
CA GLY A 180 -5.03 -3.50 11.39
C GLY A 180 -5.84 -4.71 11.85
N ASP A 181 -7.16 -4.60 11.78
CA ASP A 181 -8.09 -5.54 12.38
C ASP A 181 -9.28 -5.82 11.45
N LYS A 182 -10.15 -6.73 11.91
CA LYS A 182 -11.32 -7.16 11.15
C LYS A 182 -12.35 -6.03 11.06
N GLU A 183 -12.50 -5.26 12.14
CA GLU A 183 -13.45 -4.17 12.27
C GLU A 183 -13.16 -3.06 11.26
N SER A 184 -11.90 -2.66 11.10
CA SER A 184 -11.46 -1.65 10.13
C SER A 184 -11.56 -2.16 8.70
N THR A 185 -11.25 -3.44 8.47
CA THR A 185 -11.44 -4.12 7.18
C THR A 185 -12.91 -4.11 6.77
N ASP A 186 -13.82 -4.49 7.68
CA ASP A 186 -15.26 -4.52 7.44
C ASP A 186 -15.82 -3.10 7.28
N ALA A 187 -15.41 -2.16 8.11
CA ALA A 187 -15.80 -0.75 7.99
C ALA A 187 -15.38 -0.16 6.64
N TRP A 188 -14.21 -0.55 6.12
CA TRP A 188 -13.79 -0.20 4.77
C TRP A 188 -14.65 -0.89 3.70
N LEU A 189 -14.86 -2.20 3.76
CA LEU A 189 -15.55 -2.93 2.69
C LEU A 189 -17.08 -2.74 2.67
N ASN A 190 -17.71 -2.38 3.79
CA ASN A 190 -19.17 -2.27 3.89
C ASN A 190 -19.71 -1.05 3.13
N GLY A 191 -20.25 -1.26 1.93
CA GLY A 191 -20.64 -0.22 0.96
C GLY A 191 -21.93 0.57 1.24
N SER A 192 -22.52 0.52 2.45
CA SER A 192 -23.73 1.32 2.71
C SER A 192 -23.42 2.82 2.68
N SER A 193 -24.37 3.65 2.26
CA SER A 193 -24.25 5.12 2.28
C SER A 193 -24.05 5.68 3.70
N SER A 194 -24.35 4.90 4.73
CA SER A 194 -24.05 5.16 6.15
C SER A 194 -22.65 4.73 6.60
N SER A 195 -21.84 4.12 5.72
CA SER A 195 -20.54 3.55 6.09
C SER A 195 -19.57 4.62 6.57
N GLN A 196 -19.08 4.44 7.80
CA GLN A 196 -18.09 5.30 8.44
C GLN A 196 -16.67 5.06 7.88
N PHE A 197 -16.53 4.83 6.57
CA PHE A 197 -15.24 4.49 5.96
C PHE A 197 -14.18 5.57 6.23
N ASN A 198 -14.57 6.84 6.39
CA ASN A 198 -13.66 7.92 6.72
C ASN A 198 -12.91 7.70 8.05
N THR A 199 -13.50 6.96 9.01
CA THR A 199 -12.90 6.70 10.33
C THR A 199 -11.66 5.80 10.26
N VAL A 200 -11.54 5.01 9.18
CA VAL A 200 -10.40 4.12 8.95
C VAL A 200 -9.35 4.71 8.00
N LEU A 201 -9.61 5.87 7.40
CA LEU A 201 -8.69 6.55 6.46
C LEU A 201 -7.62 7.40 7.17
N LYS A 202 -6.96 6.83 8.18
CA LYS A 202 -6.00 7.49 9.06
C LYS A 202 -4.65 6.77 9.11
N PRO A 203 -3.56 7.42 9.58
CA PRO A 203 -2.28 6.77 9.78
C PRO A 203 -2.40 5.60 10.76
N TYR A 204 -1.59 4.56 10.53
CA TYR A 204 -1.51 3.41 11.43
C TYR A 204 -0.44 3.68 12.49
N GLU A 205 -0.86 3.75 13.75
CA GLU A 205 -0.03 4.19 14.88
C GLU A 205 0.38 3.04 15.81
N ASP A 206 -0.04 1.81 15.55
CA ASP A 206 0.25 0.71 16.47
C ASP A 206 1.74 0.35 16.46
N PRO A 207 2.33 0.03 17.63
CA PRO A 207 3.76 -0.17 17.80
C PRO A 207 4.27 -1.49 17.19
N ASP A 208 3.38 -2.33 16.66
CA ASP A 208 3.72 -3.58 16.00
C ASP A 208 4.16 -3.39 14.54
N LEU A 209 4.00 -2.18 13.97
CA LEU A 209 4.57 -1.82 12.68
C LEU A 209 6.06 -1.51 12.84
N VAL A 210 6.91 -2.43 12.39
CA VAL A 210 8.37 -2.36 12.52
C VAL A 210 9.05 -2.21 11.17
N TRP A 211 10.32 -1.79 11.19
CA TRP A 211 11.10 -1.56 9.99
C TRP A 211 12.58 -1.83 10.21
N TYR A 212 13.29 -2.15 9.12
CA TYR A 212 14.74 -2.28 9.12
C TYR A 212 15.31 -1.94 7.73
N PRO A 213 16.57 -1.47 7.65
CA PRO A 213 17.19 -1.11 6.38
C PRO A 213 17.51 -2.37 5.56
N VAL A 214 17.34 -2.27 4.24
CA VAL A 214 17.66 -3.34 3.28
C VAL A 214 18.63 -2.86 2.21
N THR A 215 19.08 -3.76 1.34
CA THR A 215 20.02 -3.43 0.27
C THR A 215 19.50 -2.37 -0.70
N GLN A 216 20.38 -1.47 -1.15
CA GLN A 216 20.07 -0.49 -2.21
C GLN A 216 19.70 -1.14 -3.55
N ALA A 217 20.02 -2.42 -3.76
CA ALA A 217 19.60 -3.17 -4.94
C ALA A 217 18.07 -3.20 -5.10
N MET A 218 17.31 -3.00 -4.01
CA MET A 218 15.86 -2.81 -4.03
C MET A 218 15.41 -1.70 -4.98
N GLY A 219 16.25 -0.72 -5.35
CA GLY A 219 15.89 0.27 -6.36
C GLY A 219 15.55 -0.34 -7.72
N LYS A 220 16.17 -1.47 -8.08
CA LYS A 220 16.02 -2.14 -9.38
C LYS A 220 14.77 -3.04 -9.37
N PRO A 221 13.81 -2.84 -10.29
CA PRO A 221 12.62 -3.71 -10.36
C PRO A 221 12.92 -5.19 -10.66
N SER A 222 14.07 -5.49 -11.26
CA SER A 222 14.50 -6.85 -11.58
C SER A 222 15.18 -7.57 -10.40
N PHE A 223 15.43 -6.89 -9.28
CA PHE A 223 16.02 -7.49 -8.09
C PHE A 223 14.92 -8.21 -7.31
N GLU A 224 15.05 -9.52 -7.13
CA GLU A 224 13.92 -10.38 -6.75
C GLU A 224 14.44 -11.61 -6.00
N GLY A 225 13.79 -11.95 -4.89
CA GLY A 225 14.16 -13.08 -4.04
C GLY A 225 14.20 -12.75 -2.54
N PRO A 226 14.48 -13.75 -1.69
CA PRO A 226 14.54 -13.58 -0.23
C PRO A 226 15.53 -12.50 0.25
N GLU A 227 16.56 -12.20 -0.54
CA GLU A 227 17.53 -11.15 -0.26
C GLU A 227 16.93 -9.73 -0.26
N CYS A 228 15.76 -9.53 -0.86
CA CYS A 228 15.04 -8.26 -0.83
C CYS A 228 14.69 -7.80 0.59
N ILE A 229 14.47 -8.77 1.50
CA ILE A 229 14.10 -8.53 2.89
C ILE A 229 15.23 -8.83 3.86
N LYS A 230 16.45 -9.04 3.38
CA LYS A 230 17.60 -9.26 4.25
C LYS A 230 18.01 -7.94 4.88
N GLU A 231 17.89 -7.87 6.21
CA GLU A 231 18.36 -6.72 6.98
C GLU A 231 19.86 -6.48 6.76
N ILE A 232 20.23 -5.21 6.64
CA ILE A 232 21.62 -4.79 6.54
C ILE A 232 22.03 -3.93 7.72
N GLN A 233 23.33 -3.93 8.04
CA GLN A 233 23.89 -2.98 9.00
C GLN A 233 24.29 -1.70 8.25
N LEU A 234 23.75 -0.55 8.67
CA LEU A 234 24.15 0.73 8.12
C LEU A 234 25.52 1.09 8.66
N LYS A 235 26.50 1.21 7.75
CA LYS A 235 27.81 1.75 8.13
C LYS A 235 27.64 3.23 8.42
N ASN A 236 27.86 3.64 9.67
CA ASN A 236 27.98 5.05 10.01
C ASN A 236 29.22 5.61 9.30
N GLU A 237 29.04 6.23 8.14
CA GLU A 237 30.08 7.01 7.47
C GLU A 237 30.25 8.35 8.18
N GLN A 238 30.60 8.34 9.47
CA GLN A 238 31.29 9.48 10.07
C GLN A 238 32.70 9.49 9.49
N ARG A 239 32.86 9.99 8.26
CA ARG A 239 34.21 10.28 7.75
C ARG A 239 34.65 11.57 8.42
N PRO A 240 35.66 11.55 9.31
CA PRO A 240 36.19 12.79 9.84
C PRO A 240 36.73 13.62 8.66
N ILE A 241 36.37 14.90 8.66
CA ILE A 241 36.77 15.91 7.67
C ILE A 241 38.31 15.97 7.52
N SER A 242 39.05 15.42 8.47
CA SER A 242 40.52 15.29 8.45
C SER A 242 41.07 14.55 7.22
N LYS A 243 40.31 13.68 6.54
CA LYS A 243 40.77 13.04 5.29
C LYS A 243 40.67 13.93 4.04
N PHE A 244 40.05 15.10 4.12
CA PHE A 244 39.98 16.05 3.01
C PHE A 244 41.11 17.10 3.02
N PHE A 245 41.87 17.22 4.11
CA PHE A 245 42.97 18.19 4.25
C PHE A 245 44.37 17.57 4.23
N SER A 246 44.55 16.32 3.79
CA SER A 246 45.88 15.79 3.48
C SER A 246 46.40 16.41 2.18
N THR A 247 46.95 17.62 2.32
CA THR A 247 47.66 18.37 1.29
C THR A 247 48.75 17.52 0.65
N LYS A 248 48.71 17.54 -0.68
CA LYS A 248 49.65 16.95 -1.64
C LYS A 248 51.07 17.41 -1.30
N GLY A 249 51.85 16.57 -0.63
CA GLY A 249 53.28 16.77 -0.44
C GLY A 249 54.00 16.70 -1.79
N ILE A 250 54.56 17.84 -2.21
CA ILE A 250 55.47 17.94 -3.34
C ILE A 250 56.75 17.18 -2.98
N LYS A 251 57.14 16.21 -3.80
CA LYS A 251 58.49 15.63 -3.80
C LYS A 251 59.38 16.48 -4.68
N ASN A 252 60.54 16.89 -4.18
CA ASN A 252 61.78 17.02 -4.96
C ASN A 252 62.99 16.83 -4.05
N GLU A 253 63.97 16.11 -4.58
CA GLU A 253 65.17 15.60 -3.92
C GLU A 253 66.38 16.54 -3.99
N GLN A 254 67.22 16.43 -2.95
CA GLN A 254 68.71 16.46 -2.88
C GLN A 254 69.54 17.69 -3.30
N GLY A 255 70.42 18.11 -2.37
CA GLY A 255 71.80 18.56 -2.67
C GLY A 255 72.44 19.61 -1.73
N LEU A 256 73.35 19.15 -0.84
CA LEU A 256 74.53 19.82 -0.20
C LEU A 256 74.31 21.12 0.63
N SER A 257 75.00 21.48 1.73
CA SER A 257 76.20 21.00 2.44
C SER A 257 76.38 21.80 3.76
N ASN A 258 77.15 21.23 4.71
CA ASN A 258 77.90 21.84 5.84
C ASN A 258 77.31 21.86 7.27
N GLU A 259 77.94 21.05 8.12
CA GLU A 259 78.01 21.05 9.61
C GLU A 259 78.94 22.18 10.16
N PRO A 260 79.18 22.31 11.50
CA PRO A 260 78.37 22.04 12.70
C PRO A 260 78.37 23.25 13.69
N VAL A 261 77.74 23.13 14.87
CA VAL A 261 78.32 23.48 16.21
C VAL A 261 77.27 23.35 17.34
N LYS A 262 77.60 22.45 18.28
CA LYS A 262 77.38 22.39 19.75
C LYS A 262 76.26 23.23 20.41
N SER A 263 75.44 22.60 21.25
CA SER A 263 75.61 22.62 22.73
C SER A 263 74.44 22.00 23.54
N ASN A 264 74.83 21.15 24.50
CA ASN A 264 74.32 20.95 25.86
C ASN A 264 72.89 20.41 26.17
N LEU A 265 72.89 19.22 26.81
CA LEU A 265 71.93 18.70 27.82
C LEU A 265 72.00 19.55 29.13
N PRO A 266 71.10 19.45 30.15
CA PRO A 266 70.53 18.25 30.81
C PRO A 266 68.97 18.28 30.95
N GLN A 267 68.19 17.19 30.95
CA GLN A 267 68.02 16.08 31.90
C GLN A 267 67.45 16.46 33.28
N SER A 268 66.21 16.03 33.57
CA SER A 268 65.60 15.80 34.92
C SER A 268 64.20 15.20 34.72
N LEU A 269 63.94 13.91 34.98
CA LEU A 269 63.45 13.33 36.26
C LEU A 269 62.12 14.00 36.72
N LYS A 270 61.02 13.33 37.09
CA LYS A 270 60.78 11.95 37.57
C LYS A 270 59.26 11.74 37.75
N GLU A 271 58.83 10.49 37.54
CA GLU A 271 57.91 9.66 38.36
C GLU A 271 56.53 10.17 38.84
N GLU A 272 55.54 9.35 38.47
CA GLU A 272 54.23 9.04 39.09
C GLU A 272 54.30 8.74 40.61
N PRO A 273 53.19 8.76 41.41
CA PRO A 273 52.13 7.73 41.32
C PRO A 273 50.69 8.08 41.78
N ALA A 274 49.78 7.14 41.50
CA ALA A 274 48.40 7.03 41.98
C ALA A 274 48.30 6.54 43.43
N ILE A 275 47.26 6.95 44.20
CA ILE A 275 46.62 6.17 45.28
C ILE A 275 45.13 6.60 45.46
N GLU A 276 44.30 5.59 45.74
CA GLU A 276 42.88 5.56 46.10
C GLU A 276 42.50 6.22 47.46
N ASN A 277 41.18 6.40 47.66
CA ASN A 277 40.38 5.99 48.83
C ASN A 277 39.44 7.02 49.49
N SER A 278 38.16 6.60 49.51
CA SER A 278 37.28 6.46 50.68
C SER A 278 36.27 7.54 51.10
N THR A 279 35.04 7.03 51.24
CA THR A 279 34.04 7.24 52.32
C THR A 279 33.21 8.52 52.43
N GLY A 280 31.90 8.33 52.63
CA GLY A 280 31.01 9.32 53.25
C GLY A 280 29.52 9.14 52.95
N LEU A 281 28.84 8.25 53.69
CA LEU A 281 27.40 8.36 53.98
C LEU A 281 27.26 9.27 55.22
N PRO A 282 26.14 10.00 55.42
CA PRO A 282 25.04 9.41 56.18
C PRO A 282 23.62 9.85 55.75
N SER A 283 22.66 9.10 56.30
CA SER A 283 21.21 9.25 56.15
C SER A 283 20.63 10.38 57.01
N SER A 284 19.46 10.92 56.63
CA SER A 284 18.44 11.30 57.62
C SER A 284 17.01 11.22 57.06
N THR A 285 16.18 10.57 57.86
CA THR A 285 14.76 10.27 57.78
C THR A 285 13.92 11.46 58.27
N VAL A 286 12.77 11.79 57.66
CA VAL A 286 11.54 12.26 58.37
C VAL A 286 10.28 11.93 57.54
N LYS A 287 9.27 11.40 58.24
CA LYS A 287 7.89 11.05 57.85
C LYS A 287 6.98 12.28 57.64
N GLY A 288 5.85 12.13 56.96
CA GLY A 288 4.70 13.01 57.15
C GLY A 288 3.53 12.73 56.21
N ASP A 289 2.37 12.44 56.80
CA ASP A 289 1.11 12.00 56.21
C ASP A 289 0.37 13.07 55.37
N HIS A 290 -0.49 12.67 54.43
CA HIS A 290 -1.96 12.83 54.55
C HIS A 290 -2.72 12.61 53.22
N ASP A 291 -3.79 11.84 53.38
CA ASP A 291 -4.90 11.56 52.47
C ASP A 291 -5.86 12.77 52.37
N SER A 292 -6.58 12.92 51.25
CA SER A 292 -7.99 13.41 51.13
C SER A 292 -8.34 14.16 49.81
N THR A 293 -9.36 13.60 49.17
CA THR A 293 -10.39 14.20 48.31
C THR A 293 -10.85 15.62 48.69
N CYS A 294 -11.17 16.48 47.70
CA CYS A 294 -12.55 16.94 47.42
C CYS A 294 -12.62 17.97 46.26
N SER A 295 -13.76 17.95 45.57
CA SER A 295 -14.35 18.83 44.55
C SER A 295 -14.17 20.36 44.67
N ARG A 296 -14.34 21.09 43.54
CA ARG A 296 -15.50 22.03 43.27
C ARG A 296 -15.30 22.94 42.03
N SER A 297 -16.31 22.89 41.14
CA SER A 297 -16.98 23.90 40.27
C SER A 297 -16.31 25.11 39.56
N ILE A 298 -16.56 25.15 38.22
CA ILE A 298 -16.90 26.20 37.20
C ILE A 298 -16.90 27.72 37.59
N PRO A 299 -16.61 28.66 36.65
CA PRO A 299 -17.64 29.21 35.72
C PRO A 299 -17.24 29.41 34.24
N GLN A 300 -18.28 29.51 33.39
CA GLN A 300 -18.33 29.87 31.97
C GLN A 300 -18.17 31.39 31.71
N GLU A 301 -17.76 31.77 30.49
CA GLU A 301 -18.35 32.80 29.57
C GLU A 301 -17.78 32.53 28.15
N GLU A 302 -18.53 32.23 27.07
CA GLU A 302 -19.51 33.00 26.24
C GLU A 302 -18.89 34.00 25.24
N SER A 303 -19.06 33.73 23.92
CA SER A 303 -19.35 34.67 22.80
C SER A 303 -19.01 34.02 21.43
N THR A 304 -19.98 33.40 20.75
CA THR A 304 -20.88 33.94 19.71
C THR A 304 -20.24 34.27 18.35
N TRP A 305 -20.47 33.39 17.35
CA TRP A 305 -21.11 33.77 16.08
C TRP A 305 -21.66 32.52 15.36
N PHE A 306 -22.98 32.48 15.20
CA PHE A 306 -23.70 31.56 14.30
C PHE A 306 -24.48 32.38 13.28
N THR A 307 -24.61 31.82 12.08
CA THR A 307 -25.71 31.87 11.07
C THR A 307 -25.07 31.91 9.67
N ASN A 308 -25.35 31.00 8.73
CA ASN A 308 -26.66 30.53 8.29
C ASN A 308 -26.63 29.11 7.68
N LEU A 309 -27.64 28.30 8.03
CA LEU A 309 -28.14 27.15 7.28
C LEU A 309 -29.68 27.23 7.34
N PRO A 310 -30.43 27.08 6.24
CA PRO A 310 -31.88 26.97 6.33
C PRO A 310 -32.33 25.51 6.45
N LYS A 311 -33.26 25.26 7.38
CA LYS A 311 -34.06 24.02 7.51
C LYS A 311 -35.50 24.30 7.08
N SER A 312 -36.09 23.24 6.51
CA SER A 312 -37.49 22.97 6.16
C SER A 312 -38.55 23.36 7.21
N LEU A 313 -39.80 23.70 6.79
CA LEU A 313 -41.03 22.91 7.06
C LEU A 313 -42.34 23.48 6.47
N LYS A 314 -43.17 22.54 5.96
CA LYS A 314 -44.65 22.40 5.77
C LYS A 314 -45.65 23.59 5.90
N GLN A 315 -46.65 23.59 5.00
CA GLN A 315 -48.10 23.58 5.31
C GLN A 315 -48.98 23.25 4.07
N GLU A 316 -50.04 22.44 4.26
CA GLU A 316 -51.22 22.29 3.38
C GLU A 316 -52.37 23.23 3.86
N PRO A 317 -53.44 23.47 3.06
CA PRO A 317 -54.68 22.67 3.20
C PRO A 317 -55.54 22.41 1.92
N GLU A 318 -56.28 21.28 1.98
CA GLU A 318 -57.63 20.85 1.50
C GLU A 318 -58.32 21.40 0.23
N THR A 319 -58.86 20.50 -0.63
CA THR A 319 -60.32 20.18 -0.77
C THR A 319 -60.64 19.15 -1.89
N GLU A 320 -61.42 18.11 -1.54
CA GLU A 320 -62.50 17.35 -2.25
C GLU A 320 -62.26 16.78 -3.70
N ASP A 321 -62.79 15.64 -4.16
CA ASP A 321 -63.97 14.85 -3.82
C ASP A 321 -63.90 13.36 -4.31
N LYS A 322 -64.82 12.56 -3.77
CA LYS A 322 -65.16 11.11 -3.81
C LYS A 322 -64.95 10.31 -5.12
N THR A 323 -64.66 9.01 -5.06
CA THR A 323 -65.59 7.84 -4.90
C THR A 323 -64.70 6.58 -4.90
N GLY A 324 -64.95 5.42 -4.30
CA GLY A 324 -66.10 4.75 -3.68
C GLY A 324 -65.80 3.24 -3.78
N LEU A 325 -65.71 2.57 -2.62
CA LEU A 325 -65.52 1.12 -2.36
C LEU A 325 -66.64 0.25 -3.02
N PRO A 326 -66.71 -1.12 -2.89
CA PRO A 326 -65.97 -2.04 -2.00
C PRO A 326 -65.58 -3.43 -2.57
N PHE A 327 -64.73 -4.14 -1.80
CA PHE A 327 -64.64 -5.61 -1.75
C PHE A 327 -65.79 -6.22 -0.91
N PRO A 328 -66.19 -7.46 -1.19
CA PRO A 328 -66.35 -8.49 -0.15
C PRO A 328 -65.58 -9.76 -0.57
N GLY A 329 -65.12 -10.67 0.28
CA GLY A 329 -65.57 -11.18 1.57
C GLY A 329 -65.49 -12.72 1.49
N ASP A 330 -64.95 -13.36 2.53
CA ASP A 330 -64.60 -14.80 2.60
C ASP A 330 -65.75 -15.79 2.36
N HIS A 331 -65.42 -16.99 1.87
CA HIS A 331 -66.17 -18.23 2.15
C HIS A 331 -65.32 -19.50 1.90
N ASP A 332 -65.26 -20.37 2.91
CA ASP A 332 -64.79 -21.76 2.88
C ASP A 332 -65.63 -22.66 1.94
N SER A 333 -65.01 -23.65 1.28
CA SER A 333 -65.42 -25.08 1.29
C SER A 333 -64.74 -25.95 0.20
N LYS A 334 -64.08 -27.02 0.68
CA LYS A 334 -63.96 -28.42 0.21
C LYS A 334 -64.04 -28.83 -1.29
N CYS A 335 -63.05 -29.70 -1.61
CA CYS A 335 -63.09 -30.97 -2.37
C CYS A 335 -63.50 -30.96 -3.86
N ASP A 336 -62.58 -31.34 -4.76
CA ASP A 336 -62.55 -32.70 -5.33
C ASP A 336 -61.33 -32.94 -6.23
N GLU A 337 -60.94 -34.22 -6.30
CA GLU A 337 -59.83 -34.83 -7.04
C GLU A 337 -60.11 -34.97 -8.54
N GLU A 338 -59.06 -34.86 -9.37
CA GLU A 338 -58.69 -35.80 -10.47
C GLU A 338 -57.51 -35.18 -11.24
N ALA A 339 -56.27 -35.62 -11.03
CA ALA A 339 -55.64 -36.78 -11.66
C ALA A 339 -55.54 -36.69 -13.20
N THR A 340 -54.36 -36.27 -13.68
CA THR A 340 -53.75 -36.90 -14.86
C THR A 340 -52.25 -37.05 -14.61
N LYS A 341 -51.87 -38.28 -14.27
CA LYS A 341 -50.50 -38.80 -14.21
C LYS A 341 -50.05 -39.23 -15.61
N LEU A 342 -48.73 -39.42 -15.71
CA LEU A 342 -47.97 -40.46 -16.44
C LEU A 342 -47.04 -39.91 -17.55
N PRO A 343 -45.97 -40.64 -17.92
CA PRO A 343 -44.62 -40.54 -17.34
C PRO A 343 -43.55 -40.49 -18.48
N ILE A 344 -42.23 -40.57 -18.25
CA ILE A 344 -41.40 -41.77 -18.55
C ILE A 344 -39.94 -41.33 -18.38
N LYS A 345 -39.29 -41.86 -17.34
CA LYS A 345 -38.11 -42.75 -17.32
C LYS A 345 -36.80 -42.23 -17.91
N ARG A 346 -35.80 -42.29 -17.02
CA ARG A 346 -34.37 -42.37 -17.28
C ARG A 346 -34.05 -43.70 -17.94
N ASP A 347 -33.05 -43.71 -18.81
CA ASP A 347 -32.17 -44.86 -19.02
C ASP A 347 -30.71 -44.39 -18.98
N PHE A 348 -29.90 -45.29 -18.44
CA PHE A 348 -28.49 -45.19 -18.10
C PHE A 348 -27.77 -46.06 -19.13
N GLU A 349 -26.79 -45.53 -19.86
CA GLU A 349 -25.81 -46.38 -20.53
C GLU A 349 -24.39 -45.87 -20.26
N GLU A 350 -23.63 -46.82 -19.74
CA GLU A 350 -22.23 -46.86 -19.44
C GLU A 350 -21.47 -47.23 -20.72
N PHE A 351 -20.43 -46.49 -21.08
CA PHE A 351 -19.37 -47.02 -21.93
C PHE A 351 -18.00 -46.55 -21.43
N SER A 352 -17.16 -47.55 -21.24
CA SER A 352 -15.82 -47.49 -20.68
C SER A 352 -14.76 -47.33 -21.78
N ALA A 353 -13.61 -46.81 -21.35
CA ALA A 353 -12.25 -47.07 -21.81
C ALA A 353 -11.71 -46.54 -23.15
N ASP A 354 -10.59 -45.82 -22.98
CA ASP A 354 -9.34 -45.85 -23.76
C ASP A 354 -9.29 -45.33 -25.19
N SER A 355 -8.47 -44.28 -25.40
CA SER A 355 -7.32 -44.29 -26.31
C SER A 355 -6.66 -42.90 -26.46
N LYS A 356 -5.46 -42.74 -25.89
CA LYS A 356 -4.34 -41.95 -26.45
C LYS A 356 -3.17 -42.96 -26.62
N PRO A 357 -2.13 -42.72 -27.43
CA PRO A 357 -1.78 -41.48 -28.15
C PRO A 357 -1.49 -41.73 -29.65
N ASN A 358 -1.37 -40.66 -30.45
CA ASN A 358 -0.46 -40.72 -31.59
C ASN A 358 0.38 -39.45 -31.66
N THR A 359 1.67 -39.69 -31.61
CA THR A 359 2.78 -38.81 -31.91
C THR A 359 2.77 -38.50 -33.39
N ASP A 360 2.84 -37.23 -33.78
CA ASP A 360 3.55 -36.88 -35.00
C ASP A 360 4.21 -35.51 -34.88
N THR A 361 5.49 -35.56 -35.20
CA THR A 361 6.49 -34.51 -35.32
C THR A 361 6.13 -33.48 -36.39
N VAL A 362 6.21 -32.19 -36.08
CA VAL A 362 6.43 -31.15 -37.09
C VAL A 362 7.47 -30.15 -36.56
N GLU A 363 8.45 -29.91 -37.42
CA GLU A 363 9.72 -29.25 -37.19
C GLU A 363 9.60 -27.72 -37.01
N LYS A 364 10.53 -27.18 -36.22
CA LYS A 364 10.95 -25.77 -36.25
C LYS A 364 11.52 -25.40 -37.63
N PRO A 365 11.43 -24.11 -38.00
CA PRO A 365 12.66 -23.46 -38.44
C PRO A 365 12.84 -22.03 -37.86
N SER A 366 14.09 -21.70 -37.57
CA SER A 366 14.68 -20.35 -37.49
C SER A 366 16.20 -20.52 -37.62
N PRO A 367 17.01 -19.55 -38.08
CA PRO A 367 16.70 -18.23 -38.63
C PRO A 367 17.42 -17.96 -39.99
N VAL A 368 16.98 -16.93 -40.74
CA VAL A 368 17.75 -16.39 -41.88
C VAL A 368 18.24 -14.99 -41.56
N THR A 369 19.56 -14.89 -41.41
CA THR A 369 20.38 -13.67 -41.47
C THR A 369 20.41 -13.10 -42.88
N LYS A 370 20.05 -11.82 -43.06
CA LYS A 370 20.61 -10.98 -44.15
C LYS A 370 20.99 -9.60 -43.64
N LYS A 371 22.29 -9.32 -43.73
CA LYS A 371 22.91 -8.00 -43.67
C LYS A 371 22.46 -7.18 -44.89
N GLY A 372 22.03 -5.95 -44.66
CA GLY A 372 21.88 -4.92 -45.68
C GLY A 372 22.29 -3.57 -45.10
N LYS A 373 23.51 -3.13 -45.42
CA LYS A 373 23.98 -1.76 -45.21
C LYS A 373 23.26 -0.84 -46.20
N LEU A 374 22.66 0.25 -45.73
CA LEU A 374 22.65 1.50 -46.48
C LEU A 374 22.75 2.67 -45.51
N ASN A 375 23.48 3.69 -45.93
CA ASN A 375 24.01 4.77 -45.13
C ASN A 375 23.47 6.10 -45.67
N LYS A 376 23.33 7.09 -44.76
CA LYS A 376 23.30 8.57 -44.92
C LYS A 376 21.96 9.32 -44.84
N ASN A 377 21.93 10.15 -43.78
CA ASN A 377 21.62 11.60 -43.69
C ASN A 377 20.15 12.02 -43.94
N ALA A 378 19.51 12.94 -43.21
CA ALA A 378 19.95 14.01 -42.32
C ALA A 378 18.79 14.42 -41.37
N GLY A 379 19.14 15.03 -40.24
CA GLY A 379 18.37 16.10 -39.59
C GLY A 379 16.98 15.77 -39.01
N ASP A 380 16.91 15.54 -37.70
CA ASP A 380 16.03 16.34 -36.85
C ASP A 380 16.35 16.14 -35.36
N LYS A 381 16.55 17.27 -34.68
CA LYS A 381 16.88 17.34 -33.25
C LYS A 381 15.60 17.14 -32.45
N GLN A 382 15.48 16.02 -31.73
CA GLN A 382 14.48 15.87 -30.68
C GLN A 382 14.85 16.74 -29.46
N PRO A 383 13.92 17.53 -28.90
CA PRO A 383 14.16 18.26 -27.66
C PRO A 383 14.05 17.32 -26.45
N THR A 384 15.07 17.38 -25.58
CA THR A 384 15.12 16.68 -24.29
C THR A 384 14.27 17.38 -23.23
N LEU A 385 13.77 16.57 -22.28
CA LEU A 385 12.79 16.84 -21.23
C LEU A 385 13.22 17.83 -20.11
N PHE A 386 13.91 18.92 -20.45
CA PHE A 386 14.38 19.95 -19.50
C PHE A 386 13.95 21.38 -19.83
N SER A 387 13.04 21.58 -20.79
CA SER A 387 12.66 22.94 -21.24
C SER A 387 11.39 23.52 -20.60
N TYR A 388 10.88 22.96 -19.50
CA TYR A 388 9.58 23.38 -18.92
C TYR A 388 9.62 24.11 -17.57
N PHE A 389 10.80 24.50 -17.08
CA PHE A 389 10.89 25.42 -15.94
C PHE A 389 11.74 26.62 -16.30
N GLY A 390 11.07 27.71 -16.68
CA GLY A 390 11.69 29.02 -16.82
C GLY A 390 10.73 30.08 -17.35
N LYS A 391 10.40 31.05 -16.48
CA LYS A 391 9.68 32.33 -16.72
C LYS A 391 8.15 32.19 -16.84
N SER A 392 7.29 32.87 -16.07
CA SER A 392 7.41 34.08 -15.24
C SER A 392 6.47 33.99 -14.04
#